data_AF-A0A0F6YGY1-F1
#
_entry.id   AF-A0A0F6YGY1-F1
#
_cell.length_a   1.000
_cell.length_b   1.000
_cell.length_c   1.000
_cell.angle_alpha   90.00
_cell.angle_beta   90.00
_cell.angle_gamma   90.00
#
_symmetry.space_group_name_H-M   'P 1'
#
loop_
_entity.id
_entity.type
_entity.pdbx_description
1 polymer ?
#
loop_
_entity_poly.entity_id
_entity_poly.type
_entity_poly.pdbx_seq_one_letter_code
_entity_poly.pdbx_strand_id
1 'polypeptide(L)'
;MSDSPLPPCGLYVTRAPIGSVPAGRLVYFHDHGDPGPGVYLPTRWVANKARFDAPGTLLPSREHAVHLEPLPHEGFYRVADAFFCCEKRCRRFENDLLVQLGYDGAGTPILFVPEMSDGAIGVPDRGTKIDRDRIAHLAPLRVQVASAPRDRTFH
;
A
#
# COMPACT_ATOMS: atom_id res chain seq x y z
N MET A 1 -9.54 -6.90 31.86
CA MET A 1 -9.01 -6.06 30.75
C MET A 1 -9.24 -6.85 29.48
N SER A 2 -10.17 -6.41 28.64
CA SER A 2 -10.48 -7.10 27.39
C SER A 2 -9.28 -6.98 26.46
N ASP A 3 -8.65 -8.12 26.15
CA ASP A 3 -7.55 -8.21 25.22
C ASP A 3 -8.11 -7.99 23.80
N SER A 4 -8.19 -6.73 23.36
CA SER A 4 -8.67 -6.41 22.02
C SER A 4 -7.74 -7.05 20.99
N PRO A 5 -8.28 -7.82 20.02
CA PRO A 5 -7.46 -8.50 19.04
C PRO A 5 -6.69 -7.48 18.18
N LEU A 6 -5.42 -7.78 17.90
CA LEU A 6 -4.62 -6.99 16.97
C LEU A 6 -5.21 -7.08 15.54
N PRO A 7 -5.06 -6.02 14.73
CA PRO A 7 -5.44 -6.07 13.32
C PRO A 7 -4.52 -7.04 12.55
N PRO A 8 -4.90 -7.49 11.34
CA PRO A 8 -4.04 -8.36 10.54
C PRO A 8 -2.73 -7.66 10.11
N CYS A 9 -1.72 -8.44 9.76
CA CYS A 9 -0.53 -7.90 9.09
C CYS A 9 -0.93 -7.18 7.79
N GLY A 10 -0.33 -6.02 7.51
CA GLY A 10 -0.67 -5.27 6.30
C GLY A 10 -0.23 -3.81 6.28
N LEU A 11 -0.77 -3.06 5.32
CA LEU A 11 -0.50 -1.64 5.13
C LEU A 11 -1.49 -0.79 5.92
N TYR A 12 -0.97 0.24 6.58
CA TYR A 12 -1.76 1.14 7.41
C TYR A 12 -1.26 2.58 7.28
N VAL A 13 -2.12 3.54 7.65
CA VAL A 13 -1.73 4.90 8.01
C VAL A 13 -1.88 5.08 9.51
N THR A 14 -0.86 5.66 10.15
CA THR A 14 -0.94 6.02 11.57
C THR A 14 -1.83 7.24 11.77
N ARG A 15 -2.89 7.14 12.59
CA ARG A 15 -3.79 8.25 12.97
C ARG A 15 -3.29 9.05 14.17
N ALA A 16 -2.40 8.46 14.97
CA ALA A 16 -1.69 9.07 16.08
C ALA A 16 -0.25 8.51 16.12
N PRO A 17 0.67 9.14 16.86
CA PRO A 17 2.02 8.60 17.02
C PRO A 17 2.03 7.19 17.62
N ILE A 18 2.95 6.34 17.16
CA ILE A 18 3.21 4.99 17.69
C ILE A 18 4.70 4.89 18.00
N GLY A 19 5.07 4.97 19.28
CA GLY A 19 6.47 5.06 19.69
C GLY A 19 7.15 6.27 19.02
N SER A 20 8.23 6.02 18.28
CA SER A 20 8.94 7.05 17.50
C SER A 20 8.32 7.37 16.14
N VAL A 21 7.28 6.64 15.71
CA VAL A 21 6.63 6.86 14.42
C VAL A 21 5.57 7.97 14.55
N PRO A 22 5.68 9.09 13.80
CA PRO A 22 4.68 10.15 13.83
C PRO A 22 3.33 9.71 13.24
N ALA A 23 2.28 10.50 13.49
CA ALA A 23 1.00 10.37 12.78
C ALA A 23 1.15 10.70 11.28
N GLY A 24 0.17 10.30 10.47
CA GLY A 24 0.11 10.55 9.03
C GLY A 24 1.20 9.84 8.22
N ARG A 25 1.68 8.69 8.67
CA ARG A 25 2.73 7.91 7.99
C ARG A 25 2.17 6.59 7.45
N LEU A 26 2.56 6.27 6.22
CA LEU A 26 2.45 4.90 5.71
C LEU A 26 3.35 3.99 6.54
N VAL A 27 2.80 2.87 6.99
CA VAL A 27 3.55 1.82 7.69
C VAL A 27 3.09 0.46 7.22
N TYR A 28 3.99 -0.52 7.33
CA TYR A 28 3.61 -1.93 7.38
C TYR A 28 3.51 -2.36 8.84
N PHE A 29 2.41 -3.02 9.22
CA PHE A 29 2.22 -3.58 10.55
C PHE A 29 2.43 -5.10 10.52
N HIS A 30 3.22 -5.62 11.45
CA HIS A 30 3.33 -7.04 11.76
C HIS A 30 2.76 -7.29 13.16
N ASP A 31 1.78 -8.19 13.28
CA ASP A 31 1.10 -8.53 14.54
C ASP A 31 1.86 -9.56 15.40
N HIS A 32 2.92 -10.13 14.86
CA HIS A 32 3.79 -11.11 15.50
C HIS A 32 5.28 -10.75 15.30
N GLY A 33 6.13 -11.34 16.14
CA GLY A 33 7.58 -11.16 16.12
C GLY A 33 8.21 -11.42 17.48
N ASP A 34 9.54 -11.37 17.53
CA ASP A 34 10.33 -11.34 18.76
C ASP A 34 11.05 -9.97 18.80
N PRO A 35 10.78 -9.08 19.76
CA PRO A 35 10.03 -9.29 21.02
C PRO A 35 8.51 -9.07 20.96
N GLY A 36 7.92 -8.75 19.80
CA GLY A 36 6.47 -8.58 19.69
C GLY A 36 6.01 -7.85 18.42
N PRO A 37 4.74 -7.39 18.38
CA PRO A 37 4.18 -6.67 17.23
C PRO A 37 4.88 -5.32 17.01
N GLY A 38 4.95 -4.90 15.75
CA GLY A 38 5.65 -3.67 15.38
C GLY A 38 5.19 -3.05 14.07
N VAL A 39 5.56 -1.78 13.89
CA VAL A 39 5.33 -0.99 12.68
C VAL A 39 6.64 -0.67 11.99
N TYR A 40 6.63 -0.68 10.67
CA TYR A 40 7.80 -0.49 9.82
C TYR A 40 7.53 0.67 8.87
N LEU A 41 8.42 1.66 8.87
CA LEU A 41 8.35 2.77 7.91
C LEU A 41 8.89 2.31 6.55
N PRO A 42 8.36 2.86 5.45
CA PRO A 42 8.90 2.56 4.13
C PRO A 42 10.33 3.13 4.00
N THR A 43 11.25 2.32 3.46
CA THR A 43 12.65 2.71 3.22
C THR A 43 12.90 3.12 1.78
N ARG A 44 12.18 2.52 0.83
CA ARG A 44 12.24 2.82 -0.61
C ARG A 44 10.98 2.36 -1.32
N TRP A 45 10.83 2.75 -2.58
CA TRP A 45 9.82 2.23 -3.48
C TRP A 45 10.48 1.44 -4.61
N VAL A 46 9.94 0.27 -4.92
CA VAL A 46 10.40 -0.57 -6.04
C VAL A 46 9.18 -0.96 -6.86
N ALA A 47 9.18 -0.58 -8.15
CA ALA A 47 8.04 -0.76 -9.04
C ALA A 47 6.73 -0.21 -8.44
N ASN A 48 6.78 1.03 -7.95
CA ASN A 48 5.69 1.78 -7.31
C ASN A 48 5.12 1.17 -6.01
N LYS A 49 5.78 0.17 -5.44
CA LYS A 49 5.39 -0.45 -4.17
C LYS A 49 6.37 -0.10 -3.07
N ALA A 50 5.85 0.22 -1.90
CA ALA A 50 6.66 0.45 -0.72
C ALA A 50 7.44 -0.81 -0.32
N ARG A 51 8.68 -0.61 0.10
CA ARG A 51 9.54 -1.61 0.73
C ARG A 51 9.80 -1.20 2.17
N PHE A 52 9.78 -2.19 3.04
CA PHE A 52 9.91 -2.05 4.48
C PHE A 52 11.06 -2.95 4.91
N ASP A 53 12.07 -2.40 5.55
CA ASP A 53 13.19 -3.17 6.08
C ASP A 53 13.25 -3.00 7.61
N ALA A 54 13.96 -3.92 8.27
CA ALA A 54 14.26 -3.84 9.69
C ALA A 54 15.33 -2.76 9.99
N PRO A 55 15.38 -2.22 11.22
CA PRO A 55 14.48 -2.50 12.34
C PRO A 55 13.15 -1.73 12.27
N GLY A 56 12.08 -2.35 12.76
CA GLY A 56 10.79 -1.68 12.99
C GLY A 56 10.73 -0.98 14.35
N THR A 57 9.61 -0.31 14.62
CA THR A 57 9.26 0.24 15.95
C THR A 57 8.23 -0.69 16.59
N LEU A 58 8.52 -1.20 17.80
CA LEU A 58 7.57 -2.01 18.55
C LEU A 58 6.33 -1.21 18.93
N LEU A 59 5.17 -1.86 18.98
CA LEU A 59 3.99 -1.24 19.58
C LEU A 59 4.24 -1.03 21.09
N PRO A 60 4.04 0.19 21.62
CA PRO A 60 4.20 0.43 23.07
C PRO A 60 3.23 -0.41 23.91
N SER A 61 2.01 -0.63 23.40
CA SER A 61 1.02 -1.56 23.94
C SER A 61 0.07 -2.01 22.83
N ARG A 62 -0.68 -3.10 23.04
CA ARG A 62 -1.69 -3.57 22.08
C ARG A 62 -2.78 -2.54 21.78
N GLU A 63 -3.12 -1.69 22.75
CA GLU A 63 -4.12 -0.63 22.59
C GLU A 63 -3.73 0.39 21.53
N HIS A 64 -2.44 0.58 21.24
CA HIS A 64 -1.99 1.50 20.19
C HIS A 64 -2.39 1.06 18.78
N ALA A 65 -2.77 -0.22 18.59
CA ALA A 65 -3.23 -0.71 17.31
C ALA A 65 -4.52 -0.01 16.83
N VAL A 66 -5.30 0.60 17.72
CA VAL A 66 -6.48 1.41 17.33
C VAL A 66 -6.08 2.64 16.50
N HIS A 67 -4.82 3.08 16.56
CA HIS A 67 -4.31 4.19 15.76
C HIS A 67 -3.88 3.78 14.36
N LEU A 68 -3.99 2.51 14.00
CA LEU A 68 -3.71 2.03 12.65
C LEU A 68 -4.99 2.04 11.81
N GLU A 69 -4.97 2.81 10.74
CA GLU A 69 -6.05 2.85 9.76
C GLU A 69 -5.70 2.00 8.55
N PRO A 70 -6.48 0.94 8.23
CA PRO A 70 -6.10 -0.01 7.19
C PRO A 70 -6.06 0.62 5.80
N LEU A 71 -5.12 0.16 4.98
CA LEU A 71 -5.04 0.45 3.56
C LEU A 71 -5.19 -0.83 2.75
N PRO A 72 -5.87 -0.78 1.59
CA PRO A 72 -5.79 -1.84 0.60
C PRO A 72 -4.34 -2.14 0.19
N HIS A 73 -4.09 -3.37 -0.23
CA HIS A 73 -2.76 -3.76 -0.67
C HIS A 73 -2.33 -3.01 -1.94
N GLU A 74 -1.06 -2.69 -2.05
CA GLU A 74 -0.49 -2.22 -3.31
C GLU A 74 -0.46 -3.34 -4.35
N GLY A 75 -0.76 -3.01 -5.61
CA GLY A 75 -0.81 -4.00 -6.68
C GLY A 75 -1.65 -3.56 -7.87
N PHE A 76 -1.96 -4.51 -8.75
CA PHE A 76 -2.79 -4.25 -9.93
C PHE A 76 -4.27 -4.37 -9.59
N TYR A 77 -5.03 -3.41 -10.11
CA TYR A 77 -6.48 -3.29 -9.98
C TYR A 77 -7.08 -3.00 -11.35
N ARG A 78 -8.37 -3.29 -11.49
CA ARG A 78 -9.21 -2.70 -12.53
C ARG A 78 -10.10 -1.64 -11.91
N VAL A 79 -10.41 -0.60 -12.69
CA VAL A 79 -11.46 0.36 -12.34
C VAL A 79 -12.82 -0.33 -12.53
N ALA A 80 -13.53 -0.58 -11.44
CA ALA A 80 -14.83 -1.23 -11.47
C ALA A 80 -15.94 -0.25 -11.89
N ASP A 81 -15.85 1.00 -11.41
CA ASP A 81 -16.77 2.09 -11.73
C ASP A 81 -15.99 3.35 -12.08
N ALA A 82 -16.36 4.03 -13.16
CA ALA A 82 -15.62 5.20 -13.65
C ALA A 82 -15.72 6.36 -12.66
N PHE A 83 -14.58 7.00 -12.39
CA PHE A 83 -14.49 8.05 -11.39
C PHE A 83 -13.47 9.12 -11.78
N PHE A 84 -13.49 10.23 -11.06
CA PHE A 84 -12.46 11.27 -11.17
C PHE A 84 -11.50 11.20 -9.99
N CYS A 85 -10.22 11.50 -10.24
CA CYS A 85 -9.17 11.42 -9.23
C CYS A 85 -9.48 12.18 -7.94
N CYS A 86 -10.18 13.31 -8.04
CA CYS A 86 -10.56 14.17 -6.93
C CYS A 86 -11.79 15.01 -7.25
N GLU A 87 -12.28 15.77 -6.28
CA GLU A 87 -13.43 16.69 -6.43
C GLU A 87 -13.28 17.69 -7.59
N LYS A 88 -12.04 18.14 -7.87
CA LYS A 88 -11.74 19.07 -8.98
C LYS A 88 -11.79 18.42 -10.36
N ARG A 89 -11.98 17.10 -10.43
CA ARG A 89 -12.14 16.34 -11.68
C ARG A 89 -10.95 16.45 -12.66
N CYS A 90 -9.72 16.56 -12.14
CA CYS A 90 -8.53 16.78 -12.96
C CYS A 90 -8.20 15.64 -13.94
N ARG A 91 -8.54 14.40 -13.57
CA ARG A 91 -8.35 13.21 -14.42
C ARG A 91 -9.50 12.24 -14.20
N ARG A 92 -10.01 11.67 -15.29
CA ARG A 92 -11.00 10.60 -15.28
C ARG A 92 -10.32 9.24 -15.45
N PHE A 93 -10.80 8.25 -14.71
CA PHE A 93 -10.44 6.84 -14.83
C PHE A 93 -11.68 6.11 -15.36
N GLU A 94 -11.59 5.52 -16.54
CA GLU A 94 -12.70 4.82 -17.18
C GLU A 94 -12.87 3.40 -16.65
N ASN A 95 -14.06 2.83 -16.82
CA ASN A 95 -14.35 1.43 -16.51
C ASN A 95 -13.35 0.49 -17.16
N ASP A 96 -13.00 -0.57 -16.43
CA ASP A 96 -12.08 -1.64 -16.83
C ASP A 96 -10.65 -1.21 -17.14
N LEU A 97 -10.30 0.06 -16.88
CA LEU A 97 -8.93 0.53 -17.00
C LEU A 97 -8.02 -0.22 -16.03
N LEU A 98 -6.94 -0.78 -16.54
CA LEU A 98 -5.86 -1.35 -15.74
C LEU A 98 -5.13 -0.23 -15.01
N VAL A 99 -4.98 -0.37 -13.70
CA VAL A 99 -4.20 0.56 -12.86
C VAL A 99 -3.33 -0.22 -11.88
N GLN A 100 -2.20 0.35 -11.49
CA GLN A 100 -1.46 -0.07 -10.31
C GLN A 100 -1.74 0.92 -9.18
N LEU A 101 -2.13 0.41 -8.02
CA LEU A 101 -2.26 1.17 -6.78
C LEU A 101 -0.93 1.12 -6.01
N GLY A 102 -0.40 2.30 -5.69
CA GLY A 102 0.71 2.52 -4.77
C GLY A 102 0.39 3.64 -3.78
N TYR A 103 1.28 3.89 -2.83
CA TYR A 103 1.13 4.96 -1.84
C TYR A 103 2.40 5.81 -1.71
N ASP A 104 2.27 7.09 -1.36
CA ASP A 104 3.43 7.87 -0.88
C ASP A 104 3.72 7.62 0.61
N GLY A 105 4.76 8.26 1.15
CA GLY A 105 5.17 8.11 2.55
C GLY A 105 4.14 8.58 3.60
N ALA A 106 3.10 9.30 3.16
CA ALA A 106 1.97 9.71 4.00
C ALA A 106 0.75 8.78 3.86
N GLY A 107 0.84 7.76 3.00
CA GLY A 107 -0.28 6.86 2.70
C GLY A 107 -1.29 7.46 1.72
N THR A 108 -0.92 8.51 0.98
CA THR A 108 -1.78 9.06 -0.09
C THR A 108 -1.79 8.07 -1.25
N PRO A 109 -2.97 7.60 -1.72
CA PRO A 109 -3.04 6.66 -2.83
C PRO A 109 -2.65 7.34 -4.15
N ILE A 110 -1.91 6.60 -4.96
CA ILE A 110 -1.44 6.99 -6.29
C ILE A 110 -1.83 5.88 -7.27
N LEU A 111 -2.47 6.27 -8.38
CA LEU A 111 -2.74 5.36 -9.48
C LEU A 111 -1.76 5.60 -10.63
N PHE A 112 -1.06 4.52 -10.98
CA PHE A 112 -0.20 4.45 -12.16
C PHE A 112 -0.99 3.72 -13.24
N VAL A 113 -1.13 4.32 -14.41
CA VAL A 113 -1.87 3.72 -15.53
C VAL A 113 -0.85 3.07 -16.43
N PRO A 114 -0.79 1.72 -16.52
CA PRO A 114 0.15 1.05 -17.39
C PRO A 114 -0.13 1.39 -18.86
N GLU A 115 0.93 1.43 -19.64
CA GLU A 115 0.92 1.77 -21.06
C GLU A 115 1.39 0.57 -21.87
N MET A 116 0.80 0.38 -23.05
CA MET A 116 1.21 -0.67 -23.98
C MET A 116 2.19 -0.10 -24.99
N SER A 117 3.36 -0.73 -25.12
CA SER A 117 4.39 -0.40 -26.11
C SER A 117 5.09 -1.68 -26.54
N ASP A 118 5.26 -1.86 -27.85
CA ASP A 118 5.94 -3.03 -28.46
C ASP A 118 5.46 -4.39 -27.94
N GLY A 119 4.14 -4.53 -27.71
CA GLY A 119 3.52 -5.76 -27.20
C GLY A 119 3.74 -6.02 -25.71
N ALA A 120 4.39 -5.11 -24.98
CA ALA A 120 4.58 -5.16 -23.54
C ALA A 120 3.70 -4.13 -22.83
N ILE A 121 3.28 -4.47 -21.60
CA ILE A 121 2.63 -3.53 -20.69
C ILE A 121 3.69 -3.01 -19.71
N GLY A 122 4.04 -1.73 -19.83
CA GLY A 122 4.94 -1.03 -18.92
C GLY A 122 4.16 -0.22 -17.90
N VAL A 123 4.63 -0.16 -16.66
CA VAL A 123 4.04 0.73 -15.63
C VAL A 123 4.92 1.95 -15.46
N PRO A 124 4.38 3.18 -15.58
CA PRO A 124 5.16 4.40 -15.42
C PRO A 124 5.62 4.60 -13.96
N ASP A 125 6.64 5.43 -13.78
CA ASP A 125 7.16 5.85 -12.47
C ASP A 125 6.38 7.04 -11.85
N ARG A 126 5.54 7.69 -12.66
CA ARG A 126 4.65 8.78 -12.26
C ARG A 126 3.20 8.36 -12.36
N GLY A 127 2.44 8.68 -11.32
CA GLY A 127 1.03 8.39 -11.22
C GLY A 127 0.21 9.62 -10.85
N THR A 128 -1.10 9.43 -10.75
CA THR A 128 -2.06 10.45 -10.32
C THR A 128 -2.48 10.17 -8.89
N LYS A 129 -2.29 11.15 -8.01
CA LYS A 129 -2.85 11.10 -6.64
C LYS A 129 -4.37 11.10 -6.72
N ILE A 130 -5.01 10.27 -5.90
CA ILE A 130 -6.47 10.23 -5.78
C ILE A 130 -6.90 10.52 -4.34
N ASP A 131 -8.13 11.00 -4.17
CA ASP A 131 -8.74 11.06 -2.84
C ASP A 131 -8.95 9.62 -2.31
N ARG A 132 -8.82 9.42 -1.00
CA ARG A 132 -8.78 8.06 -0.41
C ARG A 132 -10.09 7.29 -0.57
N ASP A 133 -11.22 7.98 -0.58
CA ASP A 133 -12.54 7.40 -0.84
C ASP A 133 -12.68 6.85 -2.26
N ARG A 134 -11.87 7.33 -3.22
CA ARG A 134 -11.89 6.83 -4.61
C ARG A 134 -11.36 5.41 -4.76
N ILE A 135 -10.64 4.87 -3.78
CA ILE A 135 -10.17 3.47 -3.81
C ILE A 135 -11.37 2.49 -3.85
N ALA A 136 -12.55 2.89 -3.35
CA ALA A 136 -13.77 2.07 -3.40
C ALA A 136 -14.24 1.73 -4.82
N HIS A 137 -13.78 2.48 -5.84
CA HIS A 137 -14.09 2.22 -7.25
C HIS A 137 -13.15 1.18 -7.89
N LEU A 138 -12.22 0.61 -7.14
CA LEU A 138 -11.24 -0.35 -7.65
C LEU A 138 -11.58 -1.77 -7.23
N ALA A 139 -11.42 -2.71 -8.16
CA ALA A 139 -11.49 -4.13 -7.89
C ALA A 139 -10.09 -4.77 -8.09
N PRO A 140 -9.60 -5.62 -7.17
CA PRO A 140 -8.32 -6.30 -7.34
C PRO A 140 -8.27 -7.06 -8.67
N LEU A 141 -7.19 -6.88 -9.43
CA LEU A 141 -6.97 -7.63 -10.65
C LEU A 141 -6.14 -8.87 -10.32
N ARG A 142 -6.67 -10.05 -10.66
CA ARG A 142 -5.94 -11.31 -10.53
C ARG A 142 -4.99 -11.45 -11.71
N VAL A 143 -3.69 -11.36 -11.44
CA VAL A 143 -2.62 -11.57 -12.42
C VAL A 143 -1.85 -12.82 -12.03
N GLN A 144 -1.56 -13.69 -13.00
CA GLN A 144 -0.68 -14.83 -12.77
C GLN A 144 0.74 -14.32 -12.54
N VAL A 145 1.34 -14.68 -11.41
CA VAL A 145 2.73 -14.33 -11.12
C VAL A 145 3.59 -15.41 -11.76
N ALA A 146 4.39 -15.03 -12.76
CA ALA A 146 5.43 -15.91 -13.28
C ALA A 146 6.34 -16.30 -12.10
N SER A 147 6.68 -17.58 -12.00
CA SER A 147 7.63 -18.06 -10.99
C SER A 147 8.88 -17.17 -11.07
N ALA A 148 9.24 -16.51 -9.96
CA ALA A 148 10.50 -15.77 -9.92
C ALA A 148 11.60 -16.74 -10.38
N PRO A 149 12.54 -16.32 -11.24
CA PRO A 149 13.74 -17.11 -11.49
C PRO A 149 14.32 -17.46 -10.12
N ARG A 150 14.56 -18.75 -9.85
CA ARG A 150 15.29 -19.15 -8.64
C ARG A 150 16.58 -18.35 -8.64
N ASP A 151 16.75 -17.52 -7.62
CA ASP A 151 17.99 -16.79 -7.39
C ASP A 151 19.12 -17.82 -7.35
N ARG A 152 19.90 -17.88 -8.42
CA ARG A 152 21.03 -18.81 -8.58
C ARG A 152 22.31 -18.04 -8.25
N THR A 153 22.44 -17.63 -6.99
CA THR A 153 23.64 -16.96 -6.44
C THR A 153 23.46 -16.86 -4.92
N PHE A 154 24.31 -17.34 -3.98
CA PHE A 154 25.54 -18.14 -3.95
C PHE A 154 25.62 -18.81 -2.55
N HIS A 155 26.45 -19.85 -2.44
CA HIS A 155 26.91 -20.48 -1.18
C HIS A 155 27.64 -19.50 -0.25
#